data_AF-W2ZS93-F1
#
_entry.id   AF-W2ZS93-F1
#
_cell.length_a   1.000
_cell.length_b   1.000
_cell.length_c   1.000
_cell.angle_alpha   90.00
_cell.angle_beta   90.00
_cell.angle_gamma   90.00
#
_symmetry.space_group_name_H-M   'P 1'
#
loop_
_entity.id
_entity.type
_entity.pdbx_description
1 polymer ?
#
loop_
_entity_poly.entity_id
_entity_poly.type
_entity_poly.pdbx_seq_one_letter_code
_entity_poly.pdbx_strand_id
1 'polypeptide(L)'
;MMCCQGHRPNGDPCRRPKDLNARGYCHQHSWQDGPRCQGIKGGTTRPCKKPAKEGYAYCCATHDPAIVHIPPSVLDPPGYLRGRVQDDVVARWKEQDIYNRRPLDLRSLLDLDHIVEKQCFTYGLSQLDLRQGDDDFALATDVLRENVVNELDNLTLTRSSTNRIKGAGVYQFLDDSRTGHLGNKTFTTYLLEATRDGETLGRAVTRRITRNMGRAMKKCQWKLSDEGDTPVLDNLSGQLQKLFVAMELHER
;
A
#
# COMPACT_ATOMS: atom_id res chain seq x y z
N MET A 1 18.68 33.28 5.28
CA MET A 1 18.60 31.87 4.83
C MET A 1 17.16 31.41 5.04
N MET A 2 16.48 30.93 3.99
CA MET A 2 15.17 30.30 4.16
C MET A 2 15.35 28.88 4.71
N CYS A 3 14.65 28.57 5.80
CA CYS A 3 14.57 27.24 6.38
C CYS A 3 13.29 26.55 5.93
N CYS A 4 13.26 25.23 6.08
CA CYS A 4 12.09 24.42 5.86
C CYS A 4 10.89 24.96 6.66
N GLN A 5 9.76 25.16 5.97
CA GLN A 5 8.53 25.68 6.58
C GLN A 5 7.80 24.63 7.44
N GLY A 6 8.17 23.35 7.35
CA GLY A 6 7.58 22.28 8.14
C GLY A 6 7.97 22.29 9.61
N HIS A 7 7.18 21.59 10.42
CA HIS A 7 7.37 21.32 11.84
C HIS A 7 7.72 19.84 12.04
N ARG A 8 8.61 19.60 13.00
CA ARG A 8 8.97 18.26 13.50
C ARG A 8 7.81 17.64 14.28
N PRO A 9 7.83 16.32 14.55
CA PRO A 9 6.77 15.65 15.34
C PRO A 9 6.54 16.25 16.74
N ASN A 10 7.56 16.88 17.33
CA ASN A 10 7.48 17.55 18.62
C ASN A 10 6.97 19.00 18.55
N GLY A 11 6.57 19.48 17.35
CA GLY A 11 6.06 20.83 17.13
C GLY A 11 7.12 21.88 16.82
N ASP A 12 8.41 21.56 16.94
CA ASP A 12 9.48 22.53 16.64
C ASP A 12 9.61 22.81 15.14
N PRO A 13 9.89 24.05 14.72
CA PRO A 13 10.17 24.37 13.33
C PRO A 13 11.38 23.59 12.78
N CYS A 14 11.27 23.13 11.54
CA CYS A 14 12.35 22.42 10.85
C CYS A 14 13.47 23.40 10.45
N ARG A 15 14.63 23.26 11.08
CA ARG A 15 15.79 24.13 10.80
C ARG A 15 16.62 23.73 9.56
N ARG A 16 16.10 22.89 8.66
CA ARG A 16 16.85 22.48 7.45
C ARG A 16 16.85 23.62 6.41
N PRO A 17 18.01 24.14 5.98
CA PRO A 17 18.07 25.32 5.11
C PRO A 17 18.32 25.02 3.62
N LYS A 18 18.41 23.74 3.21
CA LYS A 18 18.79 23.32 1.84
C LYS A 18 17.82 22.29 1.29
N ASP A 19 17.81 22.16 -0.03
CA ASP A 19 16.98 21.21 -0.79
C ASP A 19 15.49 21.35 -0.50
N LEU A 20 15.05 22.61 -0.42
CA LEU A 20 13.65 22.95 -0.26
C LEU A 20 12.96 22.84 -1.63
N ASN A 21 11.76 22.28 -1.66
CA ASN A 21 10.91 22.33 -2.83
C ASN A 21 10.44 23.79 -3.10
N ALA A 22 9.71 24.00 -4.19
CA ALA A 22 9.18 25.33 -4.56
C ALA A 22 8.31 26.00 -3.47
N ARG A 23 7.89 25.26 -2.44
CA ARG A 23 7.06 25.73 -1.32
C ARG A 23 7.84 25.87 -0.02
N GLY A 24 9.17 25.74 -0.06
CA GLY A 24 10.00 25.90 1.12
C GLY A 24 9.97 24.72 2.08
N TYR A 25 9.55 23.50 1.67
CA TYR A 25 9.65 22.31 2.51
C TYR A 25 10.81 21.41 2.06
N CYS A 26 11.57 20.86 3.02
CA CYS A 26 12.62 19.89 2.72
C CYS A 26 12.03 18.53 2.35
N HIS A 27 12.83 17.60 1.81
CA HIS A 27 12.37 16.25 1.42
C HIS A 27 11.68 15.42 2.53
N GLN A 28 11.79 15.82 3.80
CA GLN A 28 11.13 15.13 4.92
C GLN A 28 9.80 15.76 5.34
N HIS A 29 9.50 16.97 4.86
CA HIS A 29 8.27 17.66 5.20
C HIS A 29 7.47 17.97 3.95
N SER A 30 6.17 17.95 4.10
CA SER A 30 5.22 18.36 3.09
C SER A 30 4.35 19.49 3.66
N TRP A 31 3.41 19.95 2.85
CA TRP A 31 2.41 20.93 3.21
C TRP A 31 1.74 20.61 4.57
N GLN A 32 1.90 21.50 5.55
CA GLN A 32 1.45 21.29 6.94
C GLN A 32 0.53 22.40 7.47
N ASP A 33 0.63 23.62 6.93
CA ASP A 33 -0.13 24.79 7.39
C ASP A 33 -1.41 25.04 6.57
N GLY A 34 -1.82 24.06 5.78
CA GLY A 34 -3.03 24.10 4.97
C GLY A 34 -4.34 24.13 5.76
N PRO A 35 -5.46 24.37 5.06
CA PRO A 35 -6.78 24.17 5.65
C PRO A 35 -6.88 22.76 6.25
N ARG A 36 -7.70 22.60 7.29
CA ARG A 36 -7.92 21.28 7.90
C ARG A 36 -8.71 20.39 6.94
N CYS A 37 -8.42 19.10 7.01
CA CYS A 37 -9.22 18.08 6.34
C CYS A 37 -10.69 18.20 6.74
N GLN A 38 -11.59 18.23 5.75
CA GLN A 38 -13.04 18.34 5.98
C GLN A 38 -13.70 17.00 6.35
N GLY A 39 -12.97 15.89 6.19
CA GLY A 39 -13.48 14.56 6.49
C GLY A 39 -13.52 14.22 7.99
N ILE A 40 -14.17 13.10 8.28
CA ILE A 40 -14.33 12.56 9.63
C ILE A 40 -13.26 11.50 9.87
N LYS A 41 -12.71 11.44 11.07
CA LYS A 41 -11.78 10.38 11.46
C LYS A 41 -12.50 9.02 11.38
N GLY A 42 -11.96 8.11 10.57
CA GLY A 42 -12.51 6.77 10.36
C GLY A 42 -12.89 6.04 11.66
N GLY A 43 -14.08 5.41 11.65
CA GLY A 43 -14.64 4.69 12.82
C GLY A 43 -15.14 5.60 13.95
N THR A 44 -15.23 6.91 13.73
CA THR A 44 -15.71 7.87 14.73
C THR A 44 -16.61 8.93 14.08
N THR A 45 -17.23 9.78 14.89
CA THR A 45 -17.94 11.00 14.43
C THR A 45 -17.08 12.26 14.55
N ARG A 46 -15.80 12.14 14.94
CA ARG A 46 -14.95 13.29 15.22
C ARG A 46 -14.28 13.83 13.96
N PRO A 47 -14.20 15.17 13.76
CA PRO A 47 -13.50 15.75 12.62
C PRO A 47 -12.02 15.33 12.56
N CYS A 48 -11.51 15.14 11.35
CA CYS A 48 -10.09 14.93 11.14
C CYS A 48 -9.31 16.21 11.46
N LYS A 49 -8.24 16.08 12.25
CA LYS A 49 -7.36 17.21 12.61
C LYS A 49 -6.16 17.37 11.69
N LYS A 50 -5.94 16.45 10.73
CA LYS A 50 -4.80 16.54 9.81
C LYS A 50 -5.01 17.69 8.82
N PRO A 51 -3.93 18.35 8.36
CA PRO A 51 -4.03 19.29 7.26
C PRO A 51 -4.52 18.55 6.01
N ALA A 52 -5.37 19.21 5.23
CA ALA A 52 -5.77 18.73 3.91
C ALA A 52 -4.57 18.77 2.95
N LYS A 53 -4.60 17.92 1.93
CA LYS A 53 -3.62 18.02 0.84
C LYS A 53 -3.83 19.34 0.11
N GLU A 54 -2.76 19.86 -0.47
CA GLU A 54 -2.85 21.16 -1.13
C GLU A 54 -3.67 21.08 -2.42
N GLY A 55 -4.57 22.04 -2.63
CA GLY A 55 -5.52 22.00 -3.75
C GLY A 55 -6.66 20.99 -3.56
N TYR A 56 -6.82 20.43 -2.36
CA TYR A 56 -7.80 19.39 -2.06
C TYR A 56 -8.45 19.60 -0.69
N ALA A 57 -9.66 19.08 -0.50
CA ALA A 57 -10.44 19.30 0.73
C ALA A 57 -10.10 18.30 1.87
N TYR A 58 -9.37 17.23 1.55
CA TYR A 58 -9.15 16.10 2.47
C TYR A 58 -7.66 15.79 2.63
N CYS A 59 -7.28 15.14 3.74
CA CYS A 59 -5.89 14.73 3.95
C CYS A 59 -5.52 13.42 3.25
N CYS A 60 -6.52 12.63 2.85
CA CYS A 60 -6.40 11.34 2.19
C CYS A 60 -7.71 11.00 1.48
N ALA A 61 -7.65 10.08 0.52
CA ALA A 61 -8.77 9.60 -0.27
C ALA A 61 -9.90 9.02 0.59
N THR A 62 -9.57 8.29 1.67
CA THR A 62 -10.58 7.68 2.56
C THR A 62 -11.45 8.70 3.30
N HIS A 63 -11.00 9.96 3.41
CA HIS A 63 -11.78 11.02 4.03
C HIS A 63 -12.66 11.78 3.03
N ASP A 64 -12.48 11.56 1.73
CA ASP A 64 -13.29 12.16 0.68
C ASP A 64 -14.55 11.31 0.43
N PRO A 65 -15.76 11.83 0.69
CA PRO A 65 -17.00 11.10 0.44
C PRO A 65 -17.27 10.82 -1.04
N ALA A 66 -16.59 11.50 -1.97
CA ALA A 66 -16.70 11.24 -3.40
C ALA A 66 -15.89 10.02 -3.86
N ILE A 67 -14.97 9.51 -3.01
CA ILE A 67 -14.11 8.38 -3.36
C ILE A 67 -14.62 7.11 -2.67
N VAL A 68 -14.94 6.10 -3.46
CA VAL A 68 -15.32 4.77 -2.95
C VAL A 68 -14.13 4.14 -2.23
N HIS A 69 -14.31 3.87 -0.93
CA HIS A 69 -13.33 3.19 -0.11
C HIS A 69 -13.76 1.75 0.20
N ILE A 70 -13.01 0.79 -0.32
CA ILE A 70 -13.15 -0.62 0.04
C ILE A 70 -12.02 -0.98 1.02
N PRO A 71 -12.35 -1.34 2.27
CA PRO A 71 -11.33 -1.64 3.27
C PRO A 71 -10.61 -2.96 2.93
N PRO A 72 -9.26 -3.05 3.06
CA PRO A 72 -8.53 -4.29 2.78
C PRO A 72 -8.99 -5.52 3.56
N SER A 73 -9.64 -5.33 4.71
CA SER A 73 -10.17 -6.40 5.55
C SER A 73 -11.30 -7.20 4.89
N VAL A 74 -11.93 -6.71 3.81
CA VAL A 74 -12.86 -7.54 3.03
C VAL A 74 -12.17 -8.76 2.41
N LEU A 75 -10.84 -8.74 2.30
CA LEU A 75 -10.01 -9.81 1.76
C LEU A 75 -9.32 -10.63 2.89
N ASP A 76 -9.73 -10.44 4.15
CA ASP A 76 -9.29 -11.30 5.24
C ASP A 76 -10.00 -12.67 5.14
N PRO A 77 -9.23 -13.78 5.10
CA PRO A 77 -9.83 -15.10 5.09
C PRO A 77 -10.39 -15.41 6.48
N PRO A 78 -11.38 -16.31 6.60
CA PRO A 78 -11.85 -16.75 7.90
C PRO A 78 -10.72 -17.41 8.72
N GLY A 79 -10.65 -17.05 10.01
CA GLY A 79 -9.66 -17.60 10.95
C GLY A 79 -8.26 -16.99 10.83
N TYR A 80 -7.32 -17.55 11.60
CA TYR A 80 -5.94 -17.04 11.68
C TYR A 80 -5.08 -17.57 10.52
N LEU A 81 -4.94 -16.79 9.45
CA LEU A 81 -4.20 -17.17 8.23
C LEU A 81 -2.79 -17.68 8.53
N ARG A 82 -2.00 -16.92 9.30
CA ARG A 82 -0.59 -17.27 9.58
C ARG A 82 -0.45 -18.63 10.26
N GLY A 83 -1.32 -18.97 11.20
CA GLY A 83 -1.28 -20.29 11.86
C GLY A 83 -1.48 -21.45 10.89
N ARG A 84 -2.16 -21.23 9.75
CA ARG A 84 -2.43 -22.27 8.74
C ARG A 84 -1.31 -22.42 7.71
N VAL A 85 -0.64 -21.33 7.34
CA VAL A 85 0.24 -21.29 6.15
C VAL A 85 1.72 -21.05 6.47
N GLN A 86 2.09 -20.86 7.74
CA GLN A 86 3.45 -20.45 8.11
C GLN A 86 4.51 -21.42 7.58
N ASP A 87 4.34 -22.73 7.81
CA ASP A 87 5.34 -23.73 7.46
C ASP A 87 5.47 -23.86 5.94
N ASP A 88 4.37 -23.79 5.20
CA ASP A 88 4.36 -23.78 3.74
C ASP A 88 5.07 -22.55 3.16
N VAL A 89 4.85 -21.37 3.76
CA VAL A 89 5.54 -20.14 3.39
C VAL A 89 7.04 -20.23 3.67
N VAL A 90 7.43 -20.78 4.82
CA VAL A 90 8.84 -21.01 5.18
C VAL A 90 9.50 -21.96 4.19
N ALA A 91 8.87 -23.10 3.89
CA ALA A 91 9.37 -24.09 2.93
C ALA A 91 9.49 -23.51 1.53
N ARG A 92 8.47 -22.78 1.06
CA ARG A 92 8.44 -22.11 -0.24
C ARG A 92 9.64 -21.19 -0.45
N TRP A 93 9.97 -20.40 0.58
CA TRP A 93 11.04 -19.43 0.52
C TRP A 93 12.36 -19.92 1.10
N LYS A 94 12.51 -21.24 1.30
CA LYS A 94 13.74 -21.89 1.78
C LYS A 94 14.29 -21.23 3.05
N GLU A 95 13.39 -20.92 3.98
CA GLU A 95 13.72 -20.26 5.25
C GLU A 95 14.38 -18.88 5.08
N GLN A 96 14.15 -18.18 3.96
CA GLN A 96 14.71 -16.84 3.70
C GLN A 96 13.65 -15.74 3.74
N ASP A 97 14.00 -14.61 4.34
CA ASP A 97 13.30 -13.34 4.14
C ASP A 97 13.62 -12.81 2.74
N ILE A 98 12.61 -12.81 1.86
CA ILE A 98 12.77 -12.45 0.44
C ILE A 98 13.16 -10.98 0.21
N TYR A 99 12.90 -10.09 1.17
CA TYR A 99 13.21 -8.66 1.09
C TYR A 99 14.56 -8.33 1.70
N ASN A 100 14.95 -9.02 2.76
CA ASN A 100 16.18 -8.75 3.49
C ASN A 100 17.33 -9.68 3.07
N ARG A 101 17.04 -10.81 2.41
CA ARG A 101 17.99 -11.88 2.06
C ARG A 101 18.78 -12.37 3.27
N ARG A 102 18.05 -12.64 4.35
CA ARG A 102 18.58 -13.23 5.58
C ARG A 102 17.74 -14.45 5.92
N PRO A 103 18.34 -15.46 6.58
CA PRO A 103 17.56 -16.54 7.17
C PRO A 103 16.47 -16.00 8.09
N LEU A 104 15.31 -16.63 8.06
CA LEU A 104 14.21 -16.34 8.96
C LEU A 104 14.59 -16.81 10.36
N ASP A 105 14.56 -15.87 11.32
CA ASP A 105 14.58 -16.21 12.74
C ASP A 105 13.14 -16.20 13.26
N LEU A 106 12.53 -17.37 13.39
CA LEU A 106 11.14 -17.52 13.85
C LEU A 106 10.94 -17.08 15.31
N ARG A 107 12.02 -16.85 16.06
CA ARG A 107 11.97 -16.25 17.42
C ARG A 107 11.91 -14.73 17.37
N SER A 108 12.21 -14.12 16.22
CA SER A 108 12.16 -12.67 16.02
C SER A 108 10.76 -12.18 15.66
N LEU A 109 10.57 -10.86 15.71
CA LEU A 109 9.32 -10.21 15.29
C LEU A 109 9.21 -10.21 13.76
N LEU A 110 8.59 -11.28 13.26
CA LEU A 110 8.23 -11.46 11.85
C LEU A 110 6.71 -11.31 11.69
N ASP A 111 6.30 -10.73 10.57
CA ASP A 111 4.90 -10.69 10.12
C ASP A 111 4.73 -11.60 8.90
N LEU A 112 3.53 -12.17 8.75
CA LEU A 112 3.08 -12.71 7.47
C LEU A 112 2.66 -11.52 6.59
N ASP A 113 3.43 -11.26 5.54
CA ASP A 113 3.21 -10.20 4.58
C ASP A 113 2.53 -10.74 3.31
N HIS A 114 1.62 -9.92 2.78
CA HIS A 114 1.09 -10.06 1.43
C HIS A 114 2.02 -9.34 0.47
N ILE A 115 2.76 -10.08 -0.37
CA ILE A 115 3.77 -9.54 -1.27
C ILE A 115 3.17 -8.40 -2.10
N VAL A 116 2.08 -8.68 -2.81
CA VAL A 116 1.14 -7.64 -3.26
C VAL A 116 0.13 -7.39 -2.16
N GLU A 117 0.18 -6.17 -1.62
CA GLU A 117 -0.69 -5.76 -0.51
C GLU A 117 -2.18 -5.86 -0.86
N LYS A 118 -3.01 -6.25 0.10
CA LYS A 118 -4.47 -6.29 -0.05
C LYS A 118 -5.07 -4.99 -0.56
N GLN A 119 -4.50 -3.85 -0.15
CA GLN A 119 -4.92 -2.52 -0.60
C GLN A 119 -4.73 -2.28 -2.11
N CYS A 120 -3.84 -3.01 -2.80
CA CYS A 120 -3.73 -2.95 -4.26
C CYS A 120 -4.96 -3.57 -4.94
N PHE A 121 -5.48 -4.66 -4.38
CA PHE A 121 -6.68 -5.33 -4.90
C PHE A 121 -7.94 -4.53 -4.60
N THR A 122 -8.08 -3.99 -3.38
CA THR A 122 -9.22 -3.10 -3.08
C THR A 122 -9.12 -1.75 -3.79
N TYR A 123 -7.91 -1.31 -4.16
CA TYR A 123 -7.73 -0.24 -5.14
C TYR A 123 -8.32 -0.62 -6.50
N GLY A 124 -7.96 -1.77 -7.05
CA GLY A 124 -8.52 -2.25 -8.32
C GLY A 124 -10.04 -2.33 -8.31
N LEU A 125 -10.63 -2.96 -7.28
CA LEU A 125 -12.08 -3.05 -7.10
C LEU A 125 -12.77 -1.69 -7.06
N SER A 126 -12.17 -0.70 -6.38
CA SER A 126 -12.78 0.64 -6.27
C SER A 126 -12.85 1.39 -7.60
N GLN A 127 -12.14 0.92 -8.63
CA GLN A 127 -12.19 1.50 -9.98
C GLN A 127 -13.27 0.86 -10.87
N LEU A 128 -14.04 -0.11 -10.36
CA LEU A 128 -15.01 -0.88 -11.15
C LEU A 128 -16.47 -0.41 -10.99
N ASP A 129 -16.70 0.70 -10.29
CA ASP A 129 -18.05 1.23 -9.98
C ASP A 129 -19.00 0.18 -9.38
N LEU A 130 -18.45 -0.77 -8.61
CA LEU A 130 -19.20 -1.81 -7.92
C LEU A 130 -19.70 -1.29 -6.57
N ARG A 131 -20.95 -1.59 -6.22
CA ARG A 131 -21.48 -1.28 -4.90
C ARG A 131 -21.35 -2.48 -3.99
N GLN A 132 -21.07 -2.22 -2.72
CA GLN A 132 -21.07 -3.27 -1.71
C GLN A 132 -22.49 -3.82 -1.56
N GLY A 133 -22.64 -5.13 -1.79
CA GLY A 133 -23.94 -5.80 -1.83
C GLY A 133 -24.35 -6.25 -3.24
N ASP A 134 -23.64 -5.81 -4.29
CA ASP A 134 -23.84 -6.33 -5.64
C ASP A 134 -23.24 -7.74 -5.75
N ASP A 135 -23.89 -8.61 -6.53
CA ASP A 135 -23.43 -9.99 -6.76
C ASP A 135 -22.00 -10.01 -7.36
N ASP A 136 -21.71 -9.09 -8.28
CA ASP A 136 -20.38 -8.93 -8.88
C ASP A 136 -19.32 -8.53 -7.85
N PHE A 137 -19.68 -7.69 -6.87
CA PHE A 137 -18.78 -7.32 -5.78
C PHE A 137 -18.49 -8.53 -4.90
N ALA A 138 -19.55 -9.26 -4.49
CA ALA A 138 -19.42 -10.45 -3.67
C ALA A 138 -18.53 -11.49 -4.36
N LEU A 139 -18.84 -11.82 -5.62
CA LEU A 139 -18.08 -12.74 -6.46
C LEU A 139 -16.60 -12.35 -6.55
N ALA A 140 -16.31 -11.10 -6.92
CA ALA A 140 -14.93 -10.63 -7.04
C ALA A 140 -14.18 -10.68 -5.70
N THR A 141 -14.83 -10.32 -4.59
CA THR A 141 -14.19 -10.38 -3.27
C THR A 141 -13.96 -11.80 -2.77
N ASP A 142 -14.87 -12.74 -3.05
CA ASP A 142 -14.74 -14.13 -2.63
C ASP A 142 -13.63 -14.83 -3.44
N VAL A 143 -13.61 -14.64 -4.77
CA VAL A 143 -12.53 -15.16 -5.62
C VAL A 143 -11.17 -14.59 -5.18
N LEU A 144 -11.10 -13.27 -4.95
CA LEU A 144 -9.87 -12.65 -4.46
C LEU A 144 -9.44 -13.23 -3.11
N ARG A 145 -10.38 -13.37 -2.16
CA ARG A 145 -10.08 -13.81 -0.79
C ARG A 145 -9.61 -15.27 -0.78
N GLU A 146 -10.30 -16.15 -1.48
CA GLU A 146 -10.08 -17.60 -1.38
C GLU A 146 -8.99 -18.09 -2.35
N ASN A 147 -8.91 -17.53 -3.57
CA ASN A 147 -8.13 -18.14 -4.65
C ASN A 147 -6.94 -17.29 -5.14
N VAL A 148 -6.79 -16.03 -4.68
CA VAL A 148 -5.78 -15.10 -5.23
C VAL A 148 -4.92 -14.45 -4.17
N VAL A 149 -5.53 -13.67 -3.28
CA VAL A 149 -4.82 -12.74 -2.38
C VAL A 149 -4.11 -13.49 -1.26
N ASN A 150 -4.75 -14.50 -0.69
CA ASN A 150 -4.25 -15.25 0.46
C ASN A 150 -3.49 -16.53 0.07
N GLU A 151 -3.15 -16.67 -1.21
CA GLU A 151 -2.40 -17.80 -1.76
C GLU A 151 -0.92 -17.75 -1.43
N LEU A 152 -0.28 -18.91 -1.31
CA LEU A 152 1.15 -19.04 -0.97
C LEU A 152 2.07 -18.23 -1.90
N ASP A 153 1.66 -18.05 -3.15
CA ASP A 153 2.37 -17.25 -4.14
C ASP A 153 2.44 -15.75 -3.84
N ASN A 154 1.49 -15.25 -3.05
CA ASN A 154 1.41 -13.86 -2.63
C ASN A 154 1.78 -13.68 -1.15
N LEU A 155 2.31 -14.72 -0.48
CA LEU A 155 2.63 -14.66 0.95
C LEU A 155 4.13 -14.84 1.21
N THR A 156 4.65 -14.11 2.20
CA THR A 156 6.02 -14.26 2.70
C THR A 156 6.10 -13.96 4.20
N LEU A 157 7.12 -14.46 4.88
CA LEU A 157 7.52 -13.93 6.18
C LEU A 157 8.59 -12.85 5.99
N THR A 158 8.49 -11.76 6.75
CA THR A 158 9.48 -10.69 6.77
C THR A 158 9.48 -10.01 8.13
N ARG A 159 10.55 -9.26 8.44
CA ARG A 159 10.61 -8.39 9.61
C ARG A 159 9.40 -7.45 9.67
N SER A 160 8.79 -7.30 10.86
CA SER A 160 7.63 -6.42 11.05
C SER A 160 7.91 -4.96 10.66
N SER A 161 9.14 -4.46 10.85
CA SER A 161 9.49 -3.09 10.41
C SER A 161 9.49 -2.97 8.88
N THR A 162 10.06 -3.94 8.17
CA THR A 162 10.01 -3.98 6.69
C THR A 162 8.58 -4.04 6.18
N ASN A 163 7.74 -4.90 6.77
CA ASN A 163 6.32 -5.03 6.43
C ASN A 163 5.59 -3.69 6.57
N ARG A 164 5.71 -3.06 7.74
CA ARG A 164 5.03 -1.78 8.03
C ARG A 164 5.49 -0.63 7.13
N ILE A 165 6.80 -0.53 6.85
CA ILE A 165 7.31 0.54 5.97
C ILE A 165 6.86 0.31 4.52
N LYS A 166 6.89 -0.94 4.03
CA LYS A 166 6.33 -1.32 2.72
C LYS A 166 4.86 -0.93 2.62
N GLY A 167 4.05 -1.36 3.59
CA GLY A 167 2.62 -1.06 3.62
C GLY A 167 2.33 0.45 3.63
N ALA A 168 3.11 1.25 4.36
CA ALA A 168 3.00 2.71 4.38
C ALA A 168 3.35 3.35 3.01
N GLY A 169 4.40 2.88 2.34
CA GLY A 169 4.77 3.35 1.01
C GLY A 169 3.72 3.02 -0.05
N VAL A 170 3.19 1.79 -0.02
CA VAL A 170 2.08 1.38 -0.91
C VAL A 170 0.82 2.19 -0.63
N TYR A 171 0.45 2.36 0.65
CA TYR A 171 -0.72 3.16 1.03
C TYR A 171 -0.61 4.58 0.47
N GLN A 172 0.53 5.24 0.68
CA GLN A 172 0.71 6.63 0.27
C GLN A 172 0.70 6.78 -1.26
N PHE A 173 1.29 5.83 -2.00
CA PHE A 173 1.23 5.82 -3.47
C PHE A 173 -0.22 5.70 -3.96
N LEU A 174 -0.99 4.74 -3.42
CA LEU A 174 -2.39 4.54 -3.81
C LEU A 174 -3.28 5.73 -3.42
N ASP A 175 -3.02 6.32 -2.26
CA ASP A 175 -3.72 7.51 -1.77
C ASP A 175 -3.47 8.72 -2.67
N ASP A 176 -2.21 9.00 -3.00
CA ASP A 176 -1.85 10.09 -3.92
C ASP A 176 -2.33 9.82 -5.35
N SER A 177 -2.39 8.55 -5.78
CA SER A 177 -3.00 8.18 -7.06
C SER A 177 -4.49 8.55 -7.11
N ARG A 178 -5.24 8.19 -6.06
CA ARG A 178 -6.68 8.51 -6.00
C ARG A 178 -6.99 9.98 -5.87
N THR A 179 -6.15 10.73 -5.15
CA THR A 179 -6.38 12.17 -4.95
C THR A 179 -5.77 13.02 -6.06
N GLY A 180 -5.02 12.45 -7.02
CA GLY A 180 -4.33 13.21 -8.08
C GLY A 180 -3.06 13.95 -7.61
N HIS A 181 -2.39 13.45 -6.58
CA HIS A 181 -1.24 14.08 -5.93
C HIS A 181 0.10 13.32 -6.14
N LEU A 182 0.15 12.36 -7.07
CA LEU A 182 1.41 11.64 -7.38
C LEU A 182 2.53 12.60 -7.84
N GLY A 183 2.16 13.62 -8.63
CA GLY A 183 3.12 14.49 -9.30
C GLY A 183 4.11 13.67 -10.15
N ASN A 184 5.40 13.91 -9.98
CA ASN A 184 6.48 13.19 -10.67
C ASN A 184 7.09 12.06 -9.83
N LYS A 185 6.46 11.66 -8.71
CA LYS A 185 7.00 10.61 -7.84
C LYS A 185 6.70 9.22 -8.39
N THR A 186 7.73 8.39 -8.49
CA THR A 186 7.59 6.96 -8.79
C THR A 186 7.20 6.18 -7.53
N PHE A 187 6.64 4.99 -7.69
CA PHE A 187 6.38 4.09 -6.56
C PHE A 187 7.65 3.76 -5.74
N THR A 188 8.80 3.63 -6.41
CA THR A 188 10.09 3.45 -5.74
C THR A 188 10.43 4.61 -4.82
N THR A 189 10.12 5.85 -5.21
CA THR A 189 10.29 7.04 -4.36
C THR A 189 9.43 6.93 -3.11
N TYR A 190 8.17 6.52 -3.21
CA TYR A 190 7.29 6.31 -2.05
C TYR A 190 7.84 5.27 -1.08
N LEU A 191 8.40 4.16 -1.58
CA LEU A 191 9.02 3.15 -0.72
C LEU A 191 10.32 3.64 -0.03
N LEU A 192 11.09 4.51 -0.68
CA LEU A 192 12.33 5.07 -0.11
C LEU A 192 12.05 6.17 0.91
N GLU A 193 11.00 6.97 0.69
CA GLU A 193 10.58 8.06 1.59
C GLU A 193 9.74 7.54 2.77
N ALA A 194 9.13 6.36 2.62
CA ALA A 194 8.38 5.73 3.70
C ALA A 194 9.27 5.50 4.93
N THR A 195 8.77 5.96 6.07
CA THR A 195 9.45 5.81 7.37
C THR A 195 8.47 5.32 8.42
N ARG A 196 8.96 4.48 9.32
CA ARG A 196 8.22 4.04 10.50
C ARG A 196 9.19 3.93 11.67
N ASP A 197 8.82 4.54 12.79
CA ASP A 197 9.59 4.48 14.04
C ASP A 197 11.08 4.90 13.86
N GLY A 198 11.34 5.83 12.92
CA GLY A 198 12.68 6.31 12.57
C GLY A 198 13.46 5.44 11.58
N GLU A 199 12.93 4.26 11.21
CA GLU A 199 13.51 3.37 10.22
C GLU A 199 13.03 3.73 8.80
N THR A 200 13.86 3.39 7.80
CA THR A 200 13.57 3.55 6.36
C THR A 200 14.05 2.32 5.59
N LEU A 201 13.55 2.12 4.38
CA LEU A 201 14.02 1.06 3.50
C LEU A 201 15.23 1.51 2.69
N GLY A 202 16.28 0.69 2.68
CA GLY A 202 17.41 0.89 1.78
C GLY A 202 17.06 0.53 0.32
N ARG A 203 17.73 1.17 -0.64
CA ARG A 203 17.54 0.93 -2.10
C ARG A 203 17.58 -0.55 -2.51
N ALA A 204 18.43 -1.35 -1.87
CA ALA A 204 18.53 -2.78 -2.16
C ALA A 204 17.26 -3.55 -1.73
N VAL A 205 16.66 -3.19 -0.59
CA VAL A 205 15.42 -3.79 -0.09
C VAL A 205 14.25 -3.33 -0.95
N THR A 206 14.14 -2.04 -1.26
CA THR A 206 13.11 -1.47 -2.15
C THR A 206 13.09 -2.14 -3.52
N ARG A 207 14.27 -2.36 -4.14
CA ARG A 207 14.37 -3.09 -5.42
C ARG A 207 13.90 -4.54 -5.34
N ARG A 208 14.06 -5.20 -4.18
CA ARG A 208 13.56 -6.57 -3.98
C ARG A 208 12.06 -6.58 -3.74
N ILE A 209 11.53 -5.63 -2.99
CA ILE A 209 10.08 -5.45 -2.79
C ILE A 209 9.41 -5.27 -4.16
N THR A 210 9.82 -4.28 -4.94
CA THR A 210 9.24 -4.00 -6.27
C THR A 210 9.33 -5.20 -7.23
N ARG A 211 10.47 -5.91 -7.27
CA ARG A 211 10.61 -7.13 -8.08
C ARG A 211 9.67 -8.25 -7.61
N ASN A 212 9.61 -8.52 -6.31
CA ASN A 212 8.75 -9.58 -5.78
C ASN A 212 7.26 -9.22 -5.96
N MET A 213 6.89 -7.95 -5.76
CA MET A 213 5.56 -7.42 -6.08
C MET A 213 5.21 -7.63 -7.55
N GLY A 214 6.11 -7.32 -8.49
CA GLY A 214 5.87 -7.53 -9.91
C GLY A 214 5.60 -9.00 -10.25
N ARG A 215 6.41 -9.91 -9.72
CA ARG A 215 6.22 -11.36 -9.91
C ARG A 215 4.93 -11.88 -9.28
N ALA A 216 4.64 -11.49 -8.05
CA ALA A 216 3.44 -11.92 -7.35
C ALA A 216 2.17 -11.35 -8.00
N MET A 217 2.19 -10.08 -8.45
CA MET A 217 1.06 -9.46 -9.13
C MET A 217 0.70 -10.19 -10.43
N LYS A 218 1.70 -10.62 -11.20
CA LYS A 218 1.48 -11.40 -12.43
C LYS A 218 0.87 -12.76 -12.15
N LYS A 219 1.33 -13.45 -11.12
CA LYS A 219 0.72 -14.71 -10.68
C LYS A 219 -0.72 -14.50 -10.20
N CYS A 220 -0.98 -13.42 -9.48
CA CYS A 220 -2.34 -13.07 -9.05
C CYS A 220 -3.26 -12.80 -10.26
N GLN A 221 -2.76 -12.12 -11.29
CA GLN A 221 -3.51 -11.90 -12.53
C GLN A 221 -3.77 -13.20 -13.29
N TRP A 222 -2.80 -14.12 -13.37
CA TRP A 222 -3.02 -15.44 -13.97
C TRP A 222 -4.08 -16.23 -13.21
N LYS A 223 -4.01 -16.26 -11.87
CA LYS A 223 -5.04 -16.90 -11.06
C LYS A 223 -6.42 -16.28 -11.29
N LEU A 224 -6.52 -14.95 -11.36
CA LEU A 224 -7.79 -14.28 -11.68
C LEU A 224 -8.33 -14.71 -13.05
N SER A 225 -7.48 -14.90 -14.05
CA SER A 225 -7.89 -15.38 -15.37
C SER A 225 -8.28 -16.87 -15.38
N ASP A 226 -7.68 -17.70 -14.52
CA ASP A 226 -7.99 -19.12 -14.41
C ASP A 226 -9.36 -19.40 -13.76
N GLU A 227 -9.89 -18.44 -12.98
CA GLU A 227 -11.20 -18.53 -12.30
C GLU A 227 -12.40 -18.38 -13.26
N GLY A 228 -12.14 -18.23 -14.57
CA GLY A 228 -13.13 -18.28 -15.65
C GLY A 228 -13.54 -16.92 -16.22
N ASP A 229 -14.28 -16.96 -17.33
CA ASP A 229 -14.69 -15.79 -18.12
C ASP A 229 -15.82 -14.99 -17.44
N THR A 230 -15.51 -14.35 -16.31
CA THR A 230 -16.43 -13.42 -15.66
C THR A 230 -16.01 -11.98 -15.94
N PRO A 231 -16.87 -11.14 -16.56
CA PRO A 231 -16.51 -9.77 -16.92
C PRO A 231 -15.96 -8.92 -15.76
N VAL A 232 -16.44 -9.11 -14.53
CA VAL A 232 -15.93 -8.39 -13.35
C VAL A 232 -14.48 -8.78 -13.02
N LEU A 233 -14.10 -10.04 -13.18
CA LEU A 233 -12.74 -10.53 -12.92
C LEU A 233 -11.76 -10.07 -14.00
N ASP A 234 -12.20 -10.04 -15.26
CA ASP A 234 -11.42 -9.48 -16.37
C ASP A 234 -11.17 -7.98 -16.18
N ASN A 235 -12.21 -7.24 -15.83
CA ASN A 235 -12.09 -5.81 -15.55
C ASN A 235 -11.15 -5.56 -14.36
N LEU A 236 -11.27 -6.35 -13.30
CA LEU A 236 -10.36 -6.30 -12.16
C LEU A 236 -8.91 -6.59 -12.56
N SER A 237 -8.67 -7.65 -13.34
CA SER A 237 -7.35 -7.99 -13.88
C SER A 237 -6.76 -6.84 -14.70
N GLY A 238 -7.60 -6.16 -15.49
CA GLY A 238 -7.27 -4.93 -16.22
C GLY A 238 -6.87 -3.77 -15.30
N GLN A 239 -7.58 -3.55 -14.18
CA GLN A 239 -7.21 -2.53 -13.19
C GLN A 239 -5.90 -2.86 -12.49
N LEU A 240 -5.66 -4.13 -12.16
CA LEU A 240 -4.36 -4.57 -11.62
C LEU A 240 -3.24 -4.40 -12.64
N GLN A 241 -3.50 -4.58 -13.94
CA GLN A 241 -2.52 -4.32 -14.99
C GLN A 241 -2.18 -2.84 -15.11
N LYS A 242 -3.18 -1.95 -15.00
CA LYS A 242 -2.94 -0.49 -14.96
C LYS A 242 -2.11 -0.13 -13.74
N LEU A 243 -2.41 -0.71 -12.57
CA LEU A 243 -1.66 -0.48 -11.34
C LEU A 243 -0.22 -1.00 -11.45
N PHE A 244 -0.01 -2.19 -12.04
CA PHE A 244 1.31 -2.75 -12.34
C PHE A 244 2.19 -1.76 -13.12
N VAL A 245 1.62 -1.15 -14.16
CA VAL A 245 2.30 -0.15 -15.00
C VAL A 245 2.54 1.14 -14.23
N ALA A 246 1.53 1.66 -13.52
CA ALA A 246 1.65 2.90 -12.73
C ALA A 246 2.69 2.79 -11.61
N MET A 247 2.85 1.59 -11.03
CA MET A 247 3.85 1.30 -10.01
C MET A 247 5.23 0.96 -10.60
N GLU A 248 5.37 0.94 -11.93
CA GLU A 248 6.60 0.58 -12.65
C GLU A 248 7.18 -0.77 -12.20
N LEU A 249 6.29 -1.77 -12.00
CA LEU A 249 6.72 -3.09 -11.56
C LEU A 249 7.33 -3.89 -12.72
N HIS A 250 8.25 -4.80 -12.38
CA HIS A 250 8.95 -5.63 -13.34
C HIS A 250 9.03 -7.09 -12.88
N GLU A 251 8.97 -8.02 -13.82
CA GLU A 251 9.09 -9.46 -13.56
C GLU A 251 10.56 -9.93 -13.38
N ARG A 252 11.52 -9.22 -13.99
CA ARG A 252 12.95 -9.58 -14.07
C ARG A 252 13.83 -8.63 -13.26
#